data_AF-C0BNH3-F1
#
_entry.id   AF-C0BNH3-F1
#
_cell.length_a   1.000
_cell.length_b   1.000
_cell.length_c   1.000
_cell.angle_alpha   90.00
_cell.angle_beta   90.00
_cell.angle_gamma   90.00
#
_symmetry.space_group_name_H-M   'P 1'
#
loop_
_entity.id
_entity.type
_entity.pdbx_description
1 polymer ?
#
loop_
_entity_poly.entity_id
_entity_poly.type
_entity_poly.pdbx_seq_one_letter_code
_entity_poly.pdbx_strand_id
1 'polypeptide(L)'
;MNKAFIILLFVISIFCLSSNYLIKKSLQGEFALNNSFPNATATLAQVDSLLSFYPTLGASAYPINLYRAKASLMYGDVEKGYKYLLSANRDNPYTSSSDYYLSLIHRAYGDIDSAMFYSKKAFFAWPKNIEHFKLYLELIAQRGDTLSILDAGEFVDSTVSNQSEFITTLKKQYNIAKLTYLITSYPDASYVNNDTLIGQWDRVYNFKNSPDVFDSSTNYTFNDNSVLIRSPNDTLEYNYDIKLDSIFFYFKGSSNSFSSNKLVYSDSLKTLIFKNVFINDIYQDQYFKKRK
;
A
#
# COMPACT_ATOMS: atom_id res chain seq x y z
N MET A 1 7.44 69.28 -11.52
CA MET A 1 7.33 68.08 -10.64
C MET A 1 8.31 68.23 -9.48
N ASN A 2 7.87 67.93 -8.25
CA ASN A 2 8.75 67.98 -7.07
C ASN A 2 9.91 66.96 -7.25
N LYS A 3 11.16 67.37 -7.02
CA LYS A 3 12.34 66.49 -7.13
C LYS A 3 12.21 65.25 -6.25
N ALA A 4 11.62 65.39 -5.05
CA ALA A 4 11.35 64.27 -4.15
C ALA A 4 10.36 63.27 -4.77
N PHE A 5 9.36 63.76 -5.48
CA PHE A 5 8.38 62.92 -6.17
C PHE A 5 9.02 62.13 -7.33
N ILE A 6 9.94 62.75 -8.08
CA ILE A 6 10.70 62.06 -9.14
C ILE A 6 11.58 60.95 -8.57
N ILE A 7 12.30 61.24 -7.48
CA ILE A 7 13.15 60.25 -6.80
C ILE A 7 12.30 59.07 -6.31
N LEU A 8 11.15 59.34 -5.70
CA LEU A 8 10.22 58.30 -5.25
C LEU A 8 9.76 57.41 -6.41
N LEU A 9 9.36 58.01 -7.55
CA LEU A 9 8.96 57.25 -8.74
C LEU A 9 10.09 56.38 -9.28
N PHE A 10 11.33 56.88 -9.24
CA PHE A 10 12.50 56.13 -9.69
C PHE A 10 12.79 54.92 -8.78
N VAL A 11 12.71 55.11 -7.45
CA VAL A 11 12.86 54.02 -6.47
C VAL A 11 11.76 52.95 -6.66
N ILE A 12 10.51 53.37 -6.83
CA ILE A 12 9.39 52.45 -7.12
C ILE A 12 9.64 51.71 -8.44
N SER A 13 10.12 52.39 -9.48
CA SER A 13 10.42 51.77 -10.77
C SER A 13 11.51 50.70 -10.67
N ILE A 14 12.60 50.98 -9.93
CA ILE A 14 13.66 50.00 -9.67
C ILE A 14 13.13 48.80 -8.89
N PHE A 15 12.31 49.05 -7.86
CA PHE A 15 11.70 47.99 -7.07
C PHE A 15 10.78 47.10 -7.93
N CYS A 16 9.91 47.71 -8.75
CA CYS A 16 9.05 47.00 -9.68
C CYS A 16 9.85 46.19 -10.70
N LEU A 17 10.90 46.76 -11.29
CA LEU A 17 11.76 46.06 -12.25
C LEU A 17 12.45 44.86 -11.60
N SER A 18 12.97 45.03 -10.38
CA SER A 18 13.64 43.97 -9.62
C SER A 18 12.66 42.85 -9.27
N SER A 19 11.46 43.20 -8.80
CA SER A 19 10.38 42.24 -8.51
C SER A 19 9.98 41.44 -9.75
N ASN A 20 9.75 42.12 -10.89
CA ASN A 20 9.41 41.47 -12.16
C ASN A 20 10.54 40.57 -12.67
N TYR A 21 11.81 40.97 -12.49
CA TYR A 21 12.95 40.14 -12.85
C TYR A 21 12.99 38.84 -12.02
N LEU A 22 12.79 38.93 -10.70
CA LEU A 22 12.78 37.76 -9.82
C LEU A 22 11.60 36.82 -10.12
N ILE A 23 10.41 37.37 -10.38
CA ILE A 23 9.23 36.60 -10.83
C ILE A 23 9.53 35.88 -12.15
N LYS A 24 10.03 36.60 -13.16
CA LYS A 24 10.40 36.01 -14.46
C LYS A 24 11.41 34.88 -14.28
N LYS A 25 12.42 35.08 -13.45
CA LYS A 25 13.42 34.05 -13.14
C LYS A 25 12.79 32.81 -12.52
N SER A 26 11.92 32.97 -11.51
CA SER A 26 11.21 31.84 -10.88
C SER A 26 10.35 31.08 -11.89
N LEU A 27 9.55 31.78 -12.72
CA LEU A 27 8.70 31.14 -13.73
C LEU A 27 9.51 30.33 -14.76
N GLN A 28 10.66 30.87 -15.20
CA GLN A 28 11.58 30.13 -16.09
C GLN A 28 12.18 28.91 -15.39
N GLY A 29 12.54 29.05 -14.11
CA GLY A 29 13.01 27.94 -13.28
C GLY A 29 11.95 26.85 -13.09
N GLU A 30 10.72 27.21 -12.77
CA GLU A 30 9.57 26.29 -12.67
C GLU A 30 9.36 25.53 -13.97
N PHE A 31 9.37 26.24 -15.11
CA PHE A 31 9.23 25.63 -16.43
C PHE A 31 10.37 24.64 -16.70
N ALA A 32 11.62 25.03 -16.45
CA ALA A 32 12.77 24.15 -16.63
C ALA A 32 12.69 22.93 -15.71
N LEU A 33 12.31 23.11 -14.45
CA LEU A 33 12.23 22.00 -13.48
C LEU A 33 11.09 21.02 -13.77
N ASN A 34 10.01 21.49 -14.40
CA ASN A 34 8.89 20.63 -14.80
C ASN A 34 9.15 19.86 -16.10
N ASN A 35 9.96 20.40 -17.02
CA ASN A 35 10.14 19.83 -18.37
C ASN A 35 11.52 19.23 -18.62
N SER A 36 12.54 19.68 -17.91
CA SER A 36 13.96 19.38 -18.19
C SER A 36 14.70 18.82 -16.99
N PHE A 37 14.04 18.73 -15.83
CA PHE A 37 14.56 18.06 -14.65
C PHE A 37 13.57 17.00 -14.17
N PRO A 38 14.07 15.91 -13.59
CA PRO A 38 15.49 15.65 -13.34
C PRO A 38 16.25 15.14 -14.57
N ASN A 39 17.50 15.58 -14.69
CA ASN A 39 18.49 14.90 -15.50
C ASN A 39 19.56 14.31 -14.56
N ALA A 40 20.20 13.21 -14.99
CA ALA A 40 21.14 12.45 -14.15
C ALA A 40 22.42 13.24 -13.78
N THR A 41 22.67 14.38 -14.42
CA THR A 41 23.91 15.16 -14.29
C THR A 41 23.73 16.47 -13.51
N ALA A 42 22.50 16.81 -13.14
CA ALA A 42 22.20 18.03 -12.44
C ALA A 42 22.57 17.97 -10.96
N THR A 43 22.96 19.13 -10.42
CA THR A 43 23.31 19.32 -9.01
C THR A 43 22.24 20.15 -8.29
N LEU A 44 22.16 20.00 -6.96
CA LEU A 44 21.28 20.85 -6.14
C LEU A 44 21.58 22.34 -6.29
N ALA A 45 22.86 22.70 -6.43
CA ALA A 45 23.26 24.09 -6.66
C ALA A 45 22.71 24.65 -7.99
N GLN A 46 22.66 23.82 -9.04
CA GLN A 46 22.04 24.22 -10.31
C GLN A 46 20.54 24.43 -10.14
N VAL A 47 19.83 23.54 -9.44
CA VAL A 47 18.39 23.71 -9.14
C VAL A 47 18.14 25.00 -8.35
N ASP A 48 18.92 25.23 -7.29
CA ASP A 48 18.82 26.43 -6.47
C ASP A 48 19.12 27.71 -7.27
N SER A 49 20.01 27.65 -8.26
CA SER A 49 20.33 28.80 -9.11
C SER A 49 19.18 29.21 -10.04
N LEU A 50 18.31 28.26 -10.42
CA LEU A 50 17.16 28.49 -11.29
C LEU A 50 16.02 29.19 -10.57
N LEU A 51 15.86 28.92 -9.28
CA LEU A 51 14.76 29.42 -8.48
C LEU A 51 15.21 30.63 -7.67
N SER A 52 14.47 31.74 -7.76
CA SER A 52 14.75 32.89 -6.91
C SER A 52 14.15 32.69 -5.50
N PHE A 53 14.48 33.58 -4.56
CA PHE A 53 13.89 33.55 -3.21
C PHE A 53 12.49 34.19 -3.17
N TYR A 54 12.10 34.94 -4.20
CA TYR A 54 10.84 35.68 -4.29
C TYR A 54 10.30 35.66 -5.73
N PRO A 55 9.02 35.34 -5.97
CA PRO A 55 7.98 35.05 -4.98
C PRO A 55 8.16 33.68 -4.32
N THR A 56 7.47 33.45 -3.21
CA THR A 56 7.45 32.14 -2.52
C THR A 56 6.50 31.15 -3.21
N LEU A 57 5.55 31.65 -4.01
CA LEU A 57 4.58 30.88 -4.79
C LEU A 57 4.84 31.02 -6.28
N GLY A 58 4.70 29.92 -7.01
CA GLY A 58 4.80 29.85 -8.46
C GLY A 58 3.48 30.12 -9.19
N ALA A 59 3.48 29.85 -10.49
CA ALA A 59 2.39 30.20 -11.40
C ALA A 59 1.02 29.59 -11.01
N SER A 60 1.02 28.38 -10.46
CA SER A 60 -0.17 27.64 -10.02
C SER A 60 -0.40 27.68 -8.51
N ALA A 61 0.15 28.69 -7.82
CA ALA A 61 0.25 28.74 -6.36
C ALA A 61 1.02 27.56 -5.74
N TYR A 62 1.79 26.83 -6.55
CA TYR A 62 2.69 25.77 -6.07
C TYR A 62 3.90 26.41 -5.38
N PRO A 63 4.24 26.05 -4.13
CA PRO A 63 5.37 26.66 -3.44
C PRO A 63 6.70 26.44 -4.17
N ILE A 64 7.50 27.50 -4.32
CA ILE A 64 8.82 27.40 -4.96
C ILE A 64 9.74 26.46 -4.16
N ASN A 65 9.64 26.47 -2.84
CA ASN A 65 10.41 25.57 -1.98
C ASN A 65 10.04 24.09 -2.17
N LEU A 66 8.86 23.78 -2.70
CA LEU A 66 8.49 22.40 -2.99
C LEU A 66 9.30 21.83 -4.17
N TYR A 67 9.68 22.64 -5.14
CA TYR A 67 10.63 22.24 -6.18
C TYR A 67 12.01 21.92 -5.61
N ARG A 68 12.51 22.78 -4.70
CA ARG A 68 13.77 22.54 -3.99
C ARG A 68 13.72 21.28 -3.15
N ALA A 69 12.60 21.05 -2.47
CA ALA A 69 12.37 19.83 -1.70
C ALA A 69 12.45 18.59 -2.59
N LYS A 70 11.68 18.56 -3.68
CA LYS A 70 11.66 17.43 -4.64
C LYS A 70 13.05 17.15 -5.20
N ALA A 71 13.80 18.18 -5.58
CA ALA A 71 15.18 18.01 -6.04
C ALA A 71 16.09 17.46 -4.94
N SER A 72 16.04 18.04 -3.72
CA SER A 72 16.83 17.59 -2.57
C SER A 72 16.60 16.12 -2.27
N LEU A 73 15.33 15.70 -2.20
CA LEU A 73 14.95 14.31 -1.97
C LEU A 73 15.46 13.38 -3.07
N MET A 74 15.37 13.80 -4.33
CA MET A 74 15.81 13.00 -5.46
C MET A 74 17.33 12.81 -5.51
N TYR A 75 18.11 13.83 -5.14
CA TYR A 75 19.57 13.76 -5.04
C TYR A 75 20.05 13.20 -3.68
N GLY A 76 19.14 12.70 -2.85
CA GLY A 76 19.46 12.01 -1.59
C GLY A 76 19.69 12.91 -0.37
N ASP A 77 19.56 14.23 -0.50
CA ASP A 77 19.65 15.16 0.63
C ASP A 77 18.27 15.29 1.31
N VAL A 78 17.94 14.25 2.09
CA VAL A 78 16.63 14.13 2.76
C VAL A 78 16.43 15.21 3.81
N GLU A 79 17.47 15.61 4.55
CA GLU A 79 17.38 16.64 5.59
C GLU A 79 17.03 18.01 4.97
N LYS A 80 17.73 18.40 3.91
CA LYS A 80 17.44 19.65 3.20
C LYS A 80 16.06 19.60 2.55
N GLY A 81 15.71 18.45 1.95
CA GLY A 81 14.39 18.18 1.42
C GLY A 81 13.28 18.40 2.44
N TYR A 82 13.42 17.81 3.62
CA TYR A 82 12.47 17.93 4.72
C TYR A 82 12.29 19.38 5.18
N LYS A 83 13.39 20.13 5.38
CA LYS A 83 13.34 21.55 5.74
C LYS A 83 12.59 22.39 4.69
N TYR A 84 12.82 22.11 3.41
CA TYR A 84 12.09 22.79 2.34
C TYR A 84 10.61 22.42 2.29
N LEU A 85 10.22 21.19 2.60
CA LEU A 85 8.80 20.80 2.72
C LEU A 85 8.10 21.58 3.83
N LEU A 86 8.73 21.72 5.00
CA LEU A 86 8.18 22.53 6.10
C LEU A 86 8.00 23.99 5.67
N SER A 87 9.00 24.57 4.99
CA SER A 87 8.89 25.93 4.45
C SER A 87 7.77 26.03 3.41
N ALA A 88 7.69 25.09 2.47
CA ALA A 88 6.66 25.05 1.45
C ALA A 88 5.24 24.91 2.04
N ASN A 89 5.08 24.11 3.10
CA ASN A 89 3.80 23.97 3.81
C ASN A 89 3.37 25.29 4.47
N ARG A 90 4.32 26.07 5.00
CA ARG A 90 4.03 27.42 5.51
C ARG A 90 3.67 28.38 4.38
N ASP A 91 4.35 28.28 3.24
CA ASP A 91 4.14 29.16 2.09
C ASP A 91 2.76 28.92 1.44
N ASN A 92 2.32 27.65 1.32
CA ASN A 92 0.94 27.30 0.94
C ASN A 92 0.47 25.98 1.60
N PRO A 93 -0.28 26.04 2.72
CA PRO A 93 -0.76 24.84 3.41
C PRO A 93 -1.97 24.18 2.73
N TYR A 94 -2.63 24.85 1.78
CA TYR A 94 -3.94 24.44 1.26
C TYR A 94 -3.86 23.39 0.14
N THR A 95 -2.73 23.29 -0.56
CA THR A 95 -2.54 22.25 -1.60
C THR A 95 -2.14 20.91 -1.00
N SER A 96 -1.68 20.91 0.26
CA SER A 96 -1.13 19.77 1.00
C SER A 96 -0.14 18.89 0.22
N SER A 97 0.48 19.43 -0.82
CA SER A 97 1.50 18.71 -1.59
C SER A 97 2.73 18.47 -0.71
N SER A 98 3.05 19.40 0.19
CA SER A 98 4.09 19.20 1.20
C SER A 98 3.75 18.07 2.16
N ASP A 99 2.48 17.95 2.59
CA ASP A 99 2.05 16.87 3.49
C ASP A 99 2.21 15.50 2.81
N TYR A 100 1.92 15.37 1.51
CA TYR A 100 2.17 14.13 0.76
C TYR A 100 3.64 13.69 0.84
N TYR A 101 4.59 14.60 0.57
CA TYR A 101 6.01 14.25 0.64
C TYR A 101 6.50 14.02 2.07
N LEU A 102 5.98 14.76 3.05
CA LEU A 102 6.27 14.50 4.46
C LEU A 102 5.83 13.08 4.84
N SER A 103 4.64 12.65 4.39
CA SER A 103 4.15 11.30 4.59
C SER A 103 5.08 10.24 3.99
N LEU A 104 5.56 10.45 2.75
CA LEU A 104 6.51 9.54 2.10
C LEU A 104 7.84 9.42 2.89
N ILE A 105 8.35 10.53 3.41
CA ILE A 105 9.59 10.54 4.21
C ILE A 105 9.39 9.78 5.52
N HIS A 106 8.33 10.08 6.27
CA HIS A 106 8.04 9.39 7.53
C HIS A 106 7.81 7.89 7.30
N ARG A 107 7.11 7.52 6.21
CA ARG A 107 6.93 6.12 5.81
C ARG A 107 8.27 5.42 5.55
N ALA A 108 9.19 6.08 4.85
CA ALA A 108 10.52 5.53 4.56
C ALA A 108 11.37 5.32 5.83
N TYR A 109 11.18 6.16 6.85
CA TYR A 109 11.82 5.99 8.17
C TYR A 109 11.11 5.00 9.09
N GLY A 110 10.00 4.39 8.66
CA GLY A 110 9.21 3.48 9.49
C GLY A 110 8.33 4.17 10.53
N ASP A 111 8.23 5.51 10.51
CA ASP A 111 7.35 6.30 11.36
C ASP A 111 5.94 6.33 10.74
N ILE A 112 5.22 5.21 10.90
CA ILE A 112 3.92 4.99 10.27
C ILE A 112 2.84 5.93 10.82
N ASP A 113 2.95 6.37 12.08
CA ASP A 113 1.98 7.29 12.69
C ASP A 113 2.07 8.69 12.07
N SER A 114 3.28 9.25 11.95
CA SER A 114 3.46 10.52 11.24
C SER A 114 3.14 10.40 9.76
N ALA A 115 3.52 9.27 9.13
CA ALA A 115 3.17 9.01 7.74
C ALA A 115 1.65 9.04 7.54
N MET A 116 0.90 8.39 8.42
CA MET A 116 -0.55 8.37 8.41
C MET A 116 -1.12 9.79 8.57
N PHE A 117 -0.67 10.54 9.58
CA PHE A 117 -1.13 11.90 9.85
C PHE A 117 -1.03 12.79 8.61
N TYR A 118 0.15 12.82 7.98
CA TYR A 118 0.40 13.65 6.81
C TYR A 118 -0.33 13.12 5.56
N SER A 119 -0.43 11.81 5.34
CA SER A 119 -1.18 11.25 4.20
C SER A 119 -2.66 11.57 4.27
N LYS A 120 -3.25 11.51 5.48
CA LYS A 120 -4.65 11.85 5.72
C LYS A 120 -4.89 13.31 5.36
N LYS A 121 -4.04 14.22 5.87
CA LYS A 121 -4.12 15.64 5.55
C LYS A 121 -3.98 15.90 4.05
N ALA A 122 -3.03 15.24 3.39
CA ALA A 122 -2.84 15.34 1.94
C ALA A 122 -4.06 14.88 1.15
N PHE A 123 -4.65 13.74 1.50
CA PHE A 123 -5.84 13.22 0.83
C PHE A 123 -7.05 14.13 1.00
N PHE A 124 -7.41 14.49 2.24
CA PHE A 124 -8.63 15.28 2.49
C PHE A 124 -8.53 16.72 1.95
N ALA A 125 -7.33 17.28 1.81
CA ALA A 125 -7.15 18.58 1.17
C ALA A 125 -7.31 18.53 -0.36
N TRP A 126 -6.93 17.41 -1.01
CA TRP A 126 -7.06 17.25 -2.45
C TRP A 126 -7.45 15.81 -2.84
N PRO A 127 -8.72 15.41 -2.64
CA PRO A 127 -9.15 14.02 -2.81
C PRO A 127 -9.17 13.54 -4.26
N LYS A 128 -9.11 14.47 -5.22
CA LYS A 128 -9.02 14.18 -6.66
C LYS A 128 -7.60 13.78 -7.09
N ASN A 129 -6.60 13.91 -6.22
CA ASN A 129 -5.23 13.49 -6.51
C ASN A 129 -5.05 12.00 -6.21
N ILE A 130 -4.82 11.20 -7.25
CA ILE A 130 -4.71 9.75 -7.12
C ILE A 130 -3.51 9.31 -6.26
N GLU A 131 -2.41 10.04 -6.28
CA GLU A 131 -1.22 9.67 -5.49
C GLU A 131 -1.46 9.91 -4.00
N HIS A 132 -2.19 10.97 -3.64
CA HIS A 132 -2.61 11.21 -2.26
C HIS A 132 -3.56 10.10 -1.78
N PHE A 133 -4.52 9.71 -2.63
CA PHE A 133 -5.45 8.62 -2.34
C PHE A 133 -4.74 7.28 -2.15
N LYS A 134 -3.85 6.90 -3.08
CA LYS A 134 -3.05 5.66 -3.00
C LYS A 134 -2.26 5.58 -1.71
N LEU A 135 -1.50 6.63 -1.38
CA LEU A 135 -0.65 6.66 -0.19
C LEU A 135 -1.48 6.52 1.09
N TYR A 136 -2.59 7.26 1.19
CA TYR A 136 -3.47 7.16 2.35
C TYR A 136 -4.07 5.75 2.49
N LEU A 137 -4.61 5.19 1.39
CA LEU A 137 -5.20 3.85 1.40
C LEU A 137 -4.20 2.74 1.72
N GLU A 138 -2.96 2.84 1.21
CA GLU A 138 -1.88 1.90 1.54
C GLU A 138 -1.59 1.88 3.04
N LEU A 139 -1.49 3.06 3.66
CA LEU A 139 -1.17 3.18 5.09
C LEU A 139 -2.31 2.67 5.99
N ILE A 140 -3.58 2.93 5.63
CA ILE A 140 -4.73 2.41 6.41
C ILE A 140 -4.92 0.91 6.21
N ALA A 141 -4.64 0.39 5.01
CA ALA A 141 -4.73 -1.04 4.72
C ALA A 141 -3.72 -1.87 5.54
N GLN A 142 -2.51 -1.35 5.77
CA GLN A 142 -1.52 -1.98 6.66
C GLN A 142 -2.02 -2.15 8.10
N ARG A 143 -2.99 -1.32 8.53
CA ARG A 143 -3.62 -1.39 9.86
C ARG A 143 -4.88 -2.24 9.88
N GLY A 144 -5.30 -2.76 8.73
CA GLY A 144 -6.57 -3.48 8.60
C GLY A 144 -7.80 -2.59 8.67
N ASP A 145 -7.67 -1.26 8.59
CA ASP A 145 -8.81 -0.35 8.77
C ASP A 145 -9.69 -0.30 7.50
N THR A 146 -10.60 -1.26 7.40
CA THR A 146 -11.51 -1.41 6.26
C THR A 146 -12.56 -0.30 6.19
N LEU A 147 -12.98 0.26 7.33
CA LEU A 147 -13.97 1.33 7.37
C LEU A 147 -13.38 2.63 6.81
N SER A 148 -12.19 3.02 7.26
CA SER A 148 -11.51 4.21 6.72
C SER A 148 -11.24 4.11 5.21
N ILE A 149 -11.04 2.90 4.66
CA ILE A 149 -10.88 2.70 3.21
C ILE A 149 -12.18 2.99 2.46
N LEU A 150 -13.31 2.53 3.00
CA LEU A 150 -14.63 2.80 2.40
C LEU A 150 -14.97 4.28 2.49
N ASP A 151 -14.78 4.89 3.67
CA ASP A 151 -15.00 6.33 3.89
C ASP A 151 -14.15 7.18 2.94
N ALA A 152 -12.88 6.80 2.74
CA ALA A 152 -12.01 7.49 1.78
C ALA A 152 -12.52 7.35 0.35
N GLY A 153 -13.04 6.18 -0.03
CA GLY A 153 -13.66 5.94 -1.32
C GLY A 153 -14.90 6.80 -1.57
N GLU A 154 -15.77 6.90 -0.57
CA GLU A 154 -16.99 7.73 -0.63
C GLU A 154 -16.67 9.23 -0.69
N PHE A 155 -15.55 9.65 -0.09
CA PHE A 155 -15.10 11.04 -0.11
C PHE A 155 -14.53 11.48 -1.47
N VAL A 156 -14.16 10.55 -2.35
CA VAL A 156 -13.67 10.90 -3.69
C VAL A 156 -14.84 11.42 -4.53
N ASP A 157 -14.66 12.61 -5.09
CA ASP A 157 -15.66 13.27 -5.94
C ASP A 157 -16.00 12.41 -7.17
N SER A 158 -17.29 12.20 -7.42
CA SER A 158 -17.79 11.43 -8.56
C SER A 158 -17.45 12.07 -9.92
N THR A 159 -16.98 13.32 -9.96
CA THR A 159 -16.56 14.02 -11.18
C THR A 159 -15.10 13.76 -11.58
N VAL A 160 -14.34 12.94 -10.84
CA VAL A 160 -12.97 12.57 -11.21
C VAL A 160 -12.95 11.83 -12.56
N SER A 161 -12.12 12.30 -13.49
CA SER A 161 -12.06 11.78 -14.85
C SER A 161 -11.56 10.33 -14.95
N ASN A 162 -10.66 9.92 -14.05
CA ASN A 162 -10.06 8.58 -14.02
C ASN A 162 -10.62 7.70 -12.88
N GLN A 163 -11.94 7.53 -12.81
CA GLN A 163 -12.56 6.73 -11.74
C GLN A 163 -12.04 5.28 -11.68
N SER A 164 -11.63 4.70 -12.80
CA SER A 164 -11.16 3.30 -12.87
C SER A 164 -9.93 3.06 -11.99
N GLU A 165 -9.00 4.02 -11.94
CA GLU A 165 -7.78 3.91 -11.13
C GLU A 165 -8.10 4.00 -9.62
N PHE A 166 -9.01 4.89 -9.24
CA PHE A 166 -9.49 5.00 -7.86
C PHE A 166 -10.21 3.72 -7.41
N ILE A 167 -11.12 3.20 -8.23
CA ILE A 167 -11.86 1.96 -7.95
C ILE A 167 -10.89 0.77 -7.82
N THR A 168 -9.91 0.68 -8.72
CA THR A 168 -8.90 -0.40 -8.70
C THR A 168 -8.06 -0.31 -7.42
N THR A 169 -7.61 0.90 -7.06
CA THR A 169 -6.84 1.15 -5.84
C THR A 169 -7.66 0.79 -4.60
N LEU A 170 -8.91 1.25 -4.52
CA LEU A 170 -9.81 0.96 -3.40
C LEU A 170 -10.00 -0.54 -3.23
N LYS A 171 -10.36 -1.27 -4.30
CA LYS A 171 -10.54 -2.73 -4.26
C LYS A 171 -9.27 -3.44 -3.79
N LYS A 172 -8.11 -3.05 -4.33
CA LYS A 172 -6.82 -3.63 -3.96
C LYS A 172 -6.54 -3.44 -2.47
N GLN A 173 -6.62 -2.21 -1.98
CA GLN A 173 -6.24 -1.88 -0.61
C GLN A 173 -7.27 -2.40 0.40
N TYR A 174 -8.56 -2.42 0.05
CA TYR A 174 -9.60 -3.06 0.84
C TYR A 174 -9.35 -4.56 1.02
N ASN A 175 -8.96 -5.26 -0.06
CA ASN A 175 -8.61 -6.67 0.02
C ASN A 175 -7.36 -6.91 0.88
N ILE A 176 -6.33 -6.08 0.75
CA ILE A 176 -5.13 -6.13 1.61
C ILE A 176 -5.53 -5.94 3.09
N ALA A 177 -6.37 -4.96 3.39
CA ALA A 177 -6.85 -4.72 4.75
C ALA A 177 -7.62 -5.93 5.30
N LYS A 178 -8.50 -6.55 4.50
CA LYS A 178 -9.20 -7.78 4.90
C LYS A 178 -8.26 -8.93 5.23
N LEU A 179 -7.14 -9.07 4.53
CA LEU A 179 -6.15 -10.13 4.80
C LEU A 179 -5.50 -9.99 6.19
N THR A 180 -5.47 -8.79 6.79
CA THR A 180 -4.99 -8.61 8.17
C THR A 180 -5.83 -9.34 9.22
N TYR A 181 -7.08 -9.67 8.88
CA TYR A 181 -7.99 -10.44 9.73
C TYR A 181 -7.89 -11.95 9.51
N LEU A 182 -7.08 -12.41 8.55
CA LEU A 182 -6.88 -13.83 8.27
C LEU A 182 -6.23 -14.52 9.47
N ILE A 183 -6.82 -15.61 9.93
CA ILE A 183 -6.30 -16.41 11.03
C ILE A 183 -5.25 -17.38 10.48
N THR A 184 -4.01 -17.20 10.91
CA THR A 184 -2.85 -18.04 10.55
C THR A 184 -2.28 -18.82 11.74
N SER A 185 -2.68 -18.47 12.97
CA SER A 185 -2.26 -19.15 14.19
C SER A 185 -3.46 -19.83 14.86
N TYR A 186 -3.26 -21.08 15.26
CA TYR A 186 -4.27 -21.95 15.86
C TYR A 186 -3.69 -22.56 17.13
N PRO A 187 -3.72 -21.82 18.26
CA PRO A 187 -3.04 -22.24 19.49
C PRO A 187 -3.61 -23.51 20.13
N ASP A 188 -4.86 -23.83 19.81
CA ASP A 188 -5.57 -25.03 20.27
C ASP A 188 -5.40 -26.24 19.33
N ALA A 189 -4.59 -26.11 18.26
CA ALA A 189 -4.43 -27.16 17.29
C ALA A 189 -3.74 -28.40 17.89
N SER A 190 -4.39 -29.55 17.78
CA SER A 190 -3.91 -30.84 18.27
C SER A 190 -3.78 -31.88 17.16
N TYR A 191 -3.21 -33.03 17.48
CA TYR A 191 -3.07 -34.15 16.53
C TYR A 191 -4.43 -34.71 16.11
N VAL A 192 -4.47 -35.20 14.87
CA VAL A 192 -5.68 -35.74 14.24
C VAL A 192 -5.61 -37.27 14.28
N ASN A 193 -6.71 -37.91 14.68
CA ASN A 193 -6.88 -39.36 14.55
C ASN A 193 -7.73 -39.69 13.31
N ASN A 194 -7.71 -40.96 12.87
CA ASN A 194 -8.44 -41.40 11.67
C ASN A 194 -9.94 -41.07 11.76
N ASP A 195 -10.58 -41.37 12.90
CA ASP A 195 -12.02 -41.15 13.09
C ASP A 195 -12.44 -39.69 12.89
N THR A 196 -11.59 -38.74 13.32
CA THR A 196 -11.84 -37.31 13.17
C THR A 196 -11.72 -36.90 11.70
N LEU A 197 -10.79 -37.51 10.96
CA LEU A 197 -10.46 -37.19 9.59
C LEU A 197 -11.53 -37.68 8.59
N ILE A 198 -12.23 -38.77 8.88
CA ILE A 198 -13.25 -39.34 7.97
C ILE A 198 -14.32 -38.29 7.62
N GLY A 199 -14.59 -38.12 6.33
CA GLY A 199 -15.63 -37.22 5.80
C GLY A 199 -15.16 -36.30 4.68
N GLN A 200 -16.03 -35.37 4.29
CA GLN A 200 -15.76 -34.38 3.24
C GLN A 200 -15.24 -33.08 3.84
N TRP A 201 -14.21 -32.51 3.23
CA TRP A 201 -13.50 -31.33 3.69
C TRP A 201 -13.31 -30.35 2.55
N ASP A 202 -13.83 -29.14 2.74
CA ASP A 202 -13.69 -28.04 1.79
C ASP A 202 -12.60 -27.08 2.26
N ARG A 203 -11.78 -26.58 1.32
CA ARG A 203 -10.79 -25.54 1.65
C ARG A 203 -11.52 -24.31 2.18
N VAL A 204 -10.95 -23.70 3.20
CA VAL A 204 -11.55 -22.57 3.90
C VAL A 204 -10.50 -21.54 4.30
N TYR A 205 -10.91 -20.29 4.44
CA TYR A 205 -10.12 -19.24 5.06
C TYR A 205 -10.88 -18.68 6.25
N ASN A 206 -10.28 -18.79 7.45
CA ASN A 206 -10.88 -18.29 8.68
C ASN A 206 -10.48 -16.83 8.89
N PHE A 207 -11.46 -15.96 9.10
CA PHE A 207 -11.22 -14.55 9.38
C PHE A 207 -11.75 -14.19 10.77
N LYS A 208 -11.00 -13.39 11.52
CA LYS A 208 -11.42 -12.90 12.83
C LYS A 208 -12.72 -12.12 12.70
N ASN A 209 -13.71 -12.44 13.54
CA ASN A 209 -15.02 -11.78 13.60
C ASN A 209 -15.80 -11.77 12.27
N SER A 210 -15.54 -12.73 11.38
CA SER A 210 -16.21 -12.84 10.08
C SER A 210 -16.64 -14.29 9.83
N PRO A 211 -17.70 -14.51 9.02
CA PRO A 211 -17.97 -15.83 8.49
C PRO A 211 -16.77 -16.40 7.73
N ASP A 212 -16.69 -17.72 7.73
CA ASP A 212 -15.70 -18.46 6.96
C ASP A 212 -15.88 -18.24 5.46
N VAL A 213 -14.76 -18.13 4.74
CA VAL A 213 -14.77 -18.07 3.27
C VAL A 213 -14.39 -19.44 2.74
N PHE A 214 -15.36 -20.13 2.14
CA PHE A 214 -15.14 -21.44 1.52
C PHE A 214 -14.62 -21.30 0.09
N ASP A 215 -13.74 -22.23 -0.27
CA ASP A 215 -13.14 -22.33 -1.58
C ASP A 215 -13.27 -23.77 -2.09
N SER A 216 -14.25 -23.99 -2.95
CA SER A 216 -14.57 -25.32 -3.46
C SER A 216 -13.62 -25.82 -4.55
N SER A 217 -12.58 -25.05 -4.90
CA SER A 217 -11.63 -25.46 -5.95
C SER A 217 -10.81 -26.68 -5.54
N THR A 218 -10.63 -26.92 -4.23
CA THR A 218 -9.95 -28.10 -3.71
C THR A 218 -10.74 -28.68 -2.54
N ASN A 219 -11.06 -29.97 -2.61
CA ASN A 219 -11.71 -30.70 -1.52
C ASN A 219 -11.11 -32.09 -1.34
N TYR A 220 -11.18 -32.56 -0.10
CA TYR A 220 -10.76 -33.90 0.29
C TYR A 220 -11.98 -34.69 0.77
N THR A 221 -12.11 -35.94 0.35
CA THR A 221 -13.05 -36.90 0.94
C THR A 221 -12.24 -38.07 1.49
N PHE A 222 -12.11 -38.12 2.82
CA PHE A 222 -11.41 -39.20 3.52
C PHE A 222 -12.37 -40.33 3.86
N ASN A 223 -12.01 -41.54 3.44
CA ASN A 223 -12.60 -42.82 3.84
C ASN A 223 -11.58 -43.57 4.72
N ASP A 224 -11.91 -44.78 5.19
CA ASP A 224 -11.08 -45.51 6.16
C ASP A 224 -9.60 -45.64 5.74
N ASN A 225 -9.34 -45.97 4.47
CA ASN A 225 -7.97 -46.18 3.94
C ASN A 225 -7.70 -45.45 2.62
N SER A 226 -8.66 -44.68 2.10
CA SER A 226 -8.50 -43.94 0.85
C SER A 226 -8.98 -42.50 0.97
N VAL A 227 -8.42 -41.65 0.13
CA VAL A 227 -8.78 -40.24 0.04
C VAL A 227 -9.01 -39.86 -1.41
N LEU A 228 -10.16 -39.25 -1.66
CA LEU A 228 -10.47 -38.63 -2.94
C LEU A 228 -10.10 -37.15 -2.87
N ILE A 229 -9.17 -36.71 -3.71
CA ILE A 229 -8.75 -35.31 -3.82
C ILE A 229 -9.34 -34.75 -5.10
N ARG A 230 -10.24 -33.77 -4.98
CA ARG A 230 -10.76 -33.03 -6.15
C ARG A 230 -10.03 -31.71 -6.26
N SER A 231 -9.47 -31.47 -7.43
CA SER A 231 -8.89 -30.21 -7.87
C SER A 231 -9.72 -29.64 -9.03
N PRO A 232 -9.49 -28.39 -9.48
CA PRO A 232 -10.35 -27.78 -10.52
C PRO A 232 -10.40 -28.57 -11.82
N ASN A 233 -9.33 -29.29 -12.14
CA ASN A 233 -9.16 -29.99 -13.42
C ASN A 233 -9.15 -31.52 -13.30
N ASP A 234 -9.11 -32.07 -12.08
CA ASP A 234 -8.91 -33.51 -11.88
C ASP A 234 -9.51 -34.01 -10.56
N THR A 235 -9.82 -35.29 -10.50
CA THR A 235 -10.28 -35.99 -9.31
C THR A 235 -9.51 -37.29 -9.20
N LEU A 236 -8.60 -37.35 -8.23
CA LEU A 236 -7.69 -38.48 -8.05
C LEU A 236 -7.93 -39.13 -6.70
N GLU A 237 -7.79 -40.46 -6.66
CA GLU A 237 -7.93 -41.25 -5.44
C GLU A 237 -6.59 -41.87 -5.04
N TYR A 238 -6.23 -41.69 -3.77
CA TYR A 238 -4.99 -42.16 -3.18
C TYR A 238 -5.25 -42.99 -1.93
N ASN A 239 -4.27 -43.78 -1.53
CA ASN A 239 -4.24 -44.33 -0.17
C ASN A 239 -3.56 -43.31 0.75
N TYR A 240 -3.90 -43.32 2.04
CA TYR A 240 -3.21 -42.52 3.03
C TYR A 240 -2.96 -43.29 4.31
N ASP A 241 -2.02 -42.82 5.12
CA ASP A 241 -1.74 -43.30 6.46
C ASP A 241 -1.36 -42.11 7.36
N ILE A 242 -1.70 -42.18 8.65
CA ILE A 242 -1.34 -41.17 9.64
C ILE A 242 -0.30 -41.79 10.57
N LYS A 243 0.90 -41.19 10.61
CA LYS A 243 1.98 -41.59 11.52
C LYS A 243 2.38 -40.40 12.36
N LEU A 244 2.25 -40.54 13.67
CA LEU A 244 2.50 -39.48 14.65
C LEU A 244 1.66 -38.22 14.33
N ASP A 245 2.31 -37.16 13.87
CA ASP A 245 1.68 -35.87 13.56
C ASP A 245 1.54 -35.60 12.07
N SER A 246 1.79 -36.60 11.23
CA SER A 246 1.93 -36.43 9.79
C SER A 246 1.06 -37.40 9.02
N ILE A 247 0.43 -36.89 7.96
CA ILE A 247 -0.30 -37.69 6.97
C ILE A 247 0.61 -37.96 5.79
N PHE A 248 0.60 -39.20 5.32
CA PHE A 248 1.37 -39.69 4.17
C PHE A 248 0.38 -40.12 3.08
N PHE A 249 0.62 -39.68 1.85
CA PHE A 249 -0.19 -40.05 0.69
C PHE A 249 0.58 -41.01 -0.23
N TYR A 250 -0.13 -42.00 -0.76
CA TYR A 250 0.42 -43.09 -1.55
C TYR A 250 -0.38 -43.29 -2.85
N PHE A 251 0.31 -43.52 -3.96
CA PHE A 251 -0.33 -44.03 -5.17
C PHE A 251 -0.92 -45.41 -4.91
N LYS A 252 -2.05 -45.74 -5.54
CA LYS A 252 -2.64 -47.09 -5.44
C LYS A 252 -1.62 -48.13 -5.91
N GLY A 253 -1.35 -49.14 -5.08
CA GLY A 253 -0.37 -50.20 -5.35
C GLY A 253 1.10 -49.85 -5.04
N SER A 254 1.40 -48.62 -4.59
CA SER A 254 2.72 -48.22 -4.12
C SER A 254 2.82 -48.28 -2.59
N SER A 255 3.96 -48.75 -2.08
CA SER A 255 4.31 -48.65 -0.66
C SER A 255 5.09 -47.37 -0.31
N ASN A 256 5.60 -46.65 -1.31
CA ASN A 256 6.34 -45.40 -1.12
C ASN A 256 5.36 -44.21 -1.16
N SER A 257 5.46 -43.33 -0.16
CA SER A 257 4.67 -42.10 -0.11
C SER A 257 5.21 -41.08 -1.10
N PHE A 258 4.34 -40.42 -1.85
CA PHE A 258 4.73 -39.34 -2.76
C PHE A 258 4.64 -37.95 -2.11
N SER A 259 3.89 -37.83 -1.01
CA SER A 259 3.73 -36.59 -0.26
C SER A 259 3.51 -36.90 1.21
N SER A 260 4.01 -36.04 2.08
CA SER A 260 3.77 -36.07 3.52
C SER A 260 3.65 -34.65 4.05
N ASN A 261 2.67 -34.40 4.91
CA ASN A 261 2.49 -33.10 5.54
C ASN A 261 2.09 -33.30 7.00
N LYS A 262 2.48 -32.36 7.87
CA LYS A 262 1.98 -32.35 9.24
C LYS A 262 0.50 -32.02 9.25
N LEU A 263 -0.27 -32.77 10.03
CA LEU A 263 -1.73 -32.67 10.09
C LEU A 263 -2.16 -32.38 11.53
N VAL A 264 -2.85 -31.25 11.71
CA VAL A 264 -3.40 -30.85 13.01
C VAL A 264 -4.85 -30.37 12.84
N TYR A 265 -5.61 -30.38 13.92
CA TYR A 265 -7.00 -29.93 13.95
C TYR A 265 -7.22 -28.93 15.09
N SER A 266 -7.89 -27.83 14.80
CA SER A 266 -8.31 -26.83 15.79
C SER A 266 -9.77 -27.06 16.13
N ASP A 267 -10.05 -27.36 17.40
CA ASP A 267 -11.41 -27.62 17.90
C ASP A 267 -12.25 -26.33 17.94
N SER A 268 -11.66 -25.21 18.34
CA SER A 268 -12.34 -23.93 18.48
C SER A 268 -12.85 -23.41 17.14
N LEU A 269 -12.03 -23.53 16.10
CA LEU A 269 -12.40 -23.10 14.74
C LEU A 269 -12.98 -24.24 13.92
N LYS A 270 -12.91 -25.49 14.38
CA LYS A 270 -13.30 -26.71 13.65
C LYS A 270 -12.56 -26.88 12.32
N THR A 271 -11.28 -26.52 12.31
CA THR A 271 -10.47 -26.42 11.10
C THR A 271 -9.37 -27.48 11.10
N LEU A 272 -9.32 -28.29 10.05
CA LEU A 272 -8.22 -29.20 9.72
C LEU A 272 -7.11 -28.44 9.00
N ILE A 273 -5.86 -28.66 9.38
CA ILE A 273 -4.73 -27.87 8.92
C ILE A 273 -3.63 -28.81 8.43
N PHE A 274 -3.30 -28.68 7.15
CA PHE A 274 -2.10 -29.25 6.57
C PHE A 274 -0.99 -28.20 6.67
N LYS A 275 0.06 -28.50 7.43
CA LYS A 275 1.18 -27.60 7.62
C LYS A 275 2.22 -27.76 6.53
N ASN A 276 2.78 -26.65 6.09
CA ASN A 276 3.93 -26.61 5.18
C ASN A 276 3.70 -27.38 3.86
N VAL A 277 2.57 -27.13 3.20
CA VAL A 277 2.24 -27.74 1.90
C VAL A 277 2.95 -26.96 0.79
N PHE A 278 3.64 -27.67 -0.10
CA PHE A 278 4.31 -27.07 -1.25
C PHE A 278 3.31 -26.82 -2.39
N ILE A 279 3.05 -25.55 -2.72
CA ILE A 279 2.09 -25.12 -3.75
C ILE A 279 2.67 -23.89 -4.46
N ASN A 280 2.72 -23.91 -5.80
CA ASN A 280 3.21 -22.77 -6.61
C ASN A 280 4.58 -22.24 -6.16
N ASP A 281 5.54 -23.14 -5.99
CA ASP A 281 6.93 -22.83 -5.59
C ASP A 281 7.11 -22.20 -4.20
N ILE A 282 6.06 -22.19 -3.37
CA ILE A 282 6.13 -21.73 -1.99
C ILE A 282 5.56 -22.78 -1.02
N TYR A 283 6.01 -22.73 0.22
CA TYR A 283 5.42 -23.51 1.30
C TYR A 283 4.38 -22.66 2.03
N GLN A 284 3.18 -23.20 2.20
CA GLN A 284 2.11 -22.55 2.94
C GLN A 284 1.21 -23.57 3.63
N ASP A 285 0.59 -23.15 4.73
CA ASP A 285 -0.43 -23.95 5.39
C ASP A 285 -1.72 -23.96 4.57
N GLN A 286 -2.46 -25.08 4.62
CA GLN A 286 -3.77 -25.22 3.99
C GLN A 286 -4.81 -25.59 5.03
N TYR A 287 -5.97 -24.94 4.97
CA TYR A 287 -7.01 -25.02 5.98
C TYR A 287 -8.30 -25.58 5.38
N PHE A 288 -8.95 -26.50 6.09
CA PHE A 288 -10.14 -27.17 5.62
C PHE A 288 -11.19 -27.27 6.72
N LYS A 289 -12.46 -27.17 6.33
CA LYS A 289 -13.60 -27.40 7.23
C LYS A 289 -14.43 -28.56 6.73
N LYS A 290 -14.93 -29.35 7.67
CA LYS A 290 -15.80 -30.47 7.38
C LYS A 290 -17.10 -29.94 6.76
N ARG A 291 -17.46 -30.44 5.58
CA ARG A 291 -18.73 -30.11 4.94
C ARG A 291 -19.86 -30.67 5.79
N LYS A 292 -20.86 -29.83 6.10
CA LYS A 292 -22.07 -30.23 6.83
C LYS A 292 -22.95 -31.12 5.98
#